data_AF-A0AAE1SP35-F1
#
_entry.id   AF-A0AAE1SP35-F1
#
_cell.length_a   1.000
_cell.length_b   1.000
_cell.length_c   1.000
_cell.angle_alpha   90.00
_cell.angle_beta   90.00
_cell.angle_gamma   90.00
#
_symmetry.space_group_name_H-M   'P 1'
#
loop_
_entity.id
_entity.type
_entity.pdbx_description
1 polymer ?
#
loop_
_entity_poly.entity_id
_entity_poly.type
_entity_poly.pdbx_seq_one_letter_code
_entity_poly.pdbx_strand_id
1 'polypeptide(L)'
;MGVGVVIAVGAFAKITFTSIVYPSLVLAYMGQATYLSRHHVMESDYQIGFYVSVPEKLRWPALVIAVLATVVGSQAITLEPFQLLNNAHLLDASQESILHTSSTIHGQIYIPEINWTLMLLCLAVTIGFRDTKRMGNAAGLAVITVMLVTTCLMSLVIVLVWHQSVFLAICFVIFFGSIEALYFSASLIKFLEEAWDDSQFEDDLVCIIDEFIRTGNTEFIGTPSTHASGVQLREDDEVKNDSVGT
;
A
#
# COMPACT_ATOMS: atom_id res chain seq x y z
N MET A 1 -3.29 -25.75 15.17
CA MET A 1 -2.15 -24.87 15.55
C MET A 1 -2.28 -23.44 14.99
N GLY A 2 -3.00 -23.19 13.88
CA GLY A 2 -3.08 -21.86 13.24
C GLY A 2 -3.97 -20.81 13.92
N VAL A 3 -5.11 -21.18 14.52
CA VAL A 3 -6.07 -20.19 15.07
C VAL A 3 -5.48 -19.43 16.27
N GLY A 4 -4.74 -20.11 17.15
CA GLY A 4 -4.08 -19.47 18.30
C GLY A 4 -2.98 -18.48 17.90
N VAL A 5 -2.24 -18.78 16.82
CA VAL A 5 -1.19 -17.89 16.28
C VAL A 5 -1.82 -16.64 15.66
N VAL A 6 -2.88 -16.80 14.86
CA VAL A 6 -3.59 -15.66 14.24
C VAL A 6 -4.18 -14.73 15.31
N ILE A 7 -4.81 -15.29 16.35
CA ILE A 7 -5.35 -14.50 17.46
C ILE A 7 -4.22 -13.79 18.24
N ALA A 8 -3.11 -14.47 18.50
CA ALA A 8 -1.97 -13.88 19.20
C ALA A 8 -1.32 -12.72 18.42
N VAL A 9 -1.13 -12.88 17.11
CA VAL A 9 -0.60 -11.83 16.23
C VAL A 9 -1.56 -10.63 16.18
N GLY A 10 -2.86 -10.88 16.03
CA GLY A 10 -3.86 -9.81 16.03
C GLY A 10 -3.94 -9.07 17.37
N ALA A 11 -3.81 -9.78 18.50
CA ALA A 11 -3.76 -9.18 19.82
C ALA A 11 -2.50 -8.33 20.03
N PHE A 12 -1.34 -8.83 19.60
CA PHE A 12 -0.08 -8.09 19.69
C PHE A 12 -0.11 -6.78 18.89
N ALA A 13 -0.65 -6.81 17.68
CA ALA A 13 -0.80 -5.63 16.83
C ALA A 13 -1.68 -4.57 17.51
N LYS A 14 -2.83 -4.98 18.06
CA LYS A 14 -3.76 -4.08 18.77
C LYS A 14 -3.12 -3.45 20.01
N ILE A 15 -2.44 -4.27 20.84
CA ILE A 15 -1.78 -3.79 22.06
C ILE A 15 -0.69 -2.78 21.73
N THR A 16 0.15 -3.10 20.74
CA THR A 16 1.23 -2.20 20.30
C THR A 16 0.66 -0.88 19.76
N PHE A 17 -0.41 -0.95 18.96
CA PHE A 17 -1.04 0.23 18.40
C PHE A 17 -1.64 1.14 19.49
N THR A 18 -2.43 0.58 20.40
CA THR A 18 -3.11 1.35 21.45
C THR A 18 -2.14 1.87 22.53
N SER A 19 -1.13 1.08 22.92
CA SER A 19 -0.25 1.44 24.03
C SER A 19 0.98 2.24 23.64
N ILE A 20 1.44 2.16 22.38
CA ILE A 20 2.69 2.81 21.94
C ILE A 20 2.42 3.79 20.81
N VAL A 21 1.81 3.33 19.72
CA VAL A 21 1.69 4.11 18.48
C VAL A 21 0.74 5.29 18.68
N TYR A 22 -0.47 5.03 19.20
CA TYR A 22 -1.49 6.05 19.43
C TYR A 22 -1.03 7.19 20.36
N PRO A 23 -0.51 6.94 21.58
CA PRO A 23 -0.05 8.03 22.44
C PRO A 23 1.14 8.79 21.85
N SER A 24 2.04 8.10 21.14
CA SER A 24 3.16 8.75 20.45
C SER A 24 2.68 9.71 19.34
N LEU A 25 1.68 9.29 18.54
CA LEU A 25 1.08 10.14 17.51
C LEU A 25 0.42 11.38 18.13
N VAL A 26 -0.41 11.19 19.17
CA VAL A 26 -1.08 12.31 19.84
C VAL A 26 -0.06 13.30 20.41
N LEU A 27 1.00 12.81 21.06
CA LEU A 27 2.06 13.66 21.59
C LEU A 27 2.80 14.42 20.49
N ALA A 28 3.09 13.78 19.36
CA ALA A 28 3.75 14.41 18.22
C ALA A 28 2.89 15.54 17.62
N TYR A 29 1.59 15.30 17.42
CA TYR A 29 0.67 16.32 16.93
C TYR A 29 0.44 17.46 17.93
N MET A 30 0.36 17.17 19.23
CA MET A 30 0.34 18.23 20.26
C MET A 30 1.63 19.07 20.23
N GLY A 31 2.79 18.43 20.06
CA GLY A 31 4.07 19.12 19.88
C GLY A 31 4.06 20.07 18.67
N GLN A 32 3.59 19.59 17.51
CA GLN A 32 3.43 20.43 16.32
C GLN A 32 2.46 21.59 16.53
N ALA A 33 1.31 21.34 17.17
CA ALA A 33 0.31 22.37 17.45
C ALA A 33 0.84 23.45 18.40
N THR A 34 1.58 23.07 19.45
CA THR A 34 2.21 24.04 20.37
C THR A 34 3.30 24.86 19.70
N TYR A 35 4.08 24.26 18.79
CA TYR A 35 5.09 24.97 18.01
C TYR A 35 4.45 26.02 17.09
N LEU A 36 3.40 25.62 16.36
CA LEU A 36 2.64 26.50 15.45
C LEU A 36 1.94 27.65 16.21
N SER A 37 1.45 27.39 17.43
CA SER A 37 0.84 28.41 18.28
C SER A 37 1.82 29.46 18.80
N ARG A 38 3.14 29.20 18.80
CA ARG A 38 4.15 30.18 19.26
C ARG A 38 4.84 30.92 18.12
N HIS A 39 4.86 30.34 16.93
CA HIS A 39 5.47 30.93 15.73
C HIS A 39 4.38 31.16 14.68
N HIS A 40 3.59 32.23 14.85
CA HIS A 40 2.48 32.57 13.96
C HIS A 40 2.92 33.08 12.56
N VAL A 41 4.21 33.35 12.37
CA VAL A 41 4.77 33.80 11.10
C VAL A 41 5.72 32.71 10.59
N MET A 42 5.27 31.97 9.58
CA MET A 42 6.08 30.99 8.86
C MET A 42 7.09 31.74 7.98
N GLU A 43 8.19 32.21 8.58
CA GLU A 43 9.23 32.96 7.89
C GLU A 43 10.34 32.03 7.33
N SER A 44 10.08 30.74 7.12
CA SER A 44 11.09 29.84 6.56
C SER A 44 10.54 28.98 5.43
N ASP A 45 11.28 29.02 4.32
CA ASP A 45 11.19 28.23 3.09
C ASP A 45 11.25 26.69 3.29
N TYR A 46 11.25 26.21 4.54
CA TYR A 46 11.29 24.79 4.88
C TYR A 46 9.90 24.17 4.82
N GLN A 47 9.66 23.43 3.75
CA GLN A 47 8.34 22.94 3.35
C GLN A 47 7.78 21.76 4.17
N ILE A 48 8.47 21.34 5.24
CA ILE A 48 8.08 20.18 6.05
C ILE A 48 7.93 20.59 7.52
N GLY A 49 6.69 20.87 7.93
CA GLY A 49 6.35 21.43 9.26
C GLY A 49 6.81 20.60 10.47
N PHE A 50 7.11 19.30 10.30
CA PHE A 50 7.66 18.45 11.36
C PHE A 50 9.13 18.74 11.69
N TYR A 51 9.97 19.02 10.70
CA TYR A 51 11.40 19.22 10.93
C TYR A 51 11.73 20.58 11.55
N VAL A 52 10.79 21.52 11.43
CA VAL A 52 10.89 22.86 12.01
C VAL A 52 10.57 22.84 13.51
N SER A 53 9.72 21.91 13.98
CA SER A 53 9.34 21.80 15.39
C SER A 53 10.33 21.00 16.26
N VAL A 54 11.34 20.35 15.66
CA VAL A 54 12.32 19.49 16.35
C VAL A 54 13.66 20.21 16.50
N PRO A 55 14.32 20.18 17.68
CA PRO A 55 15.62 20.82 17.88
C PRO A 55 16.72 20.24 16.95
N GLU A 56 17.60 21.10 16.43
CA GLU A 56 18.59 20.78 15.39
C GLU A 56 19.43 19.53 15.67
N LYS A 57 19.81 19.30 16.94
CA LYS A 57 20.63 18.15 17.36
C LYS A 57 19.89 16.81 17.24
N LEU A 58 18.57 16.78 17.39
CA LEU A 58 17.75 15.57 17.26
C LEU A 58 17.20 15.36 15.85
N ARG A 59 17.34 16.36 14.96
CA ARG A 59 16.83 16.32 13.60
C ARG A 59 17.44 15.18 12.77
N TRP A 60 18.75 15.01 12.88
CA TRP A 60 19.49 13.98 12.14
C TRP A 60 19.12 12.55 12.55
N PRO A 61 19.11 12.19 13.85
CA PRO A 61 18.62 10.87 14.29
C PRO A 61 17.17 10.60 13.86
N ALA A 62 16.28 11.59 13.99
CA ALA A 62 14.87 11.44 13.61
C ALA A 62 14.71 11.16 12.11
N LEU A 63 15.51 11.82 11.26
CA LEU A 63 15.49 11.61 9.82
C LEU A 63 15.96 10.19 9.45
N VAL A 64 17.00 9.67 10.09
CA VAL A 64 17.46 8.29 9.85
C VAL A 64 16.37 7.28 10.21
N ILE A 65 15.71 7.46 11.36
CA ILE A 65 14.60 6.59 11.78
C ILE A 65 13.43 6.69 10.79
N ALA A 66 13.10 7.90 10.33
CA ALA A 66 12.03 8.11 9.36
C ALA A 66 12.32 7.38 8.03
N VAL A 67 13.54 7.48 7.50
CA VAL A 67 13.93 6.78 6.27
C VAL A 67 13.86 5.26 6.44
N LEU A 68 14.35 4.73 7.57
CA LEU A 68 14.23 3.29 7.86
C LEU A 68 12.76 2.85 7.96
N ALA A 69 11.90 3.66 8.59
CA ALA A 69 10.47 3.39 8.65
C ALA A 69 9.82 3.42 7.26
N THR A 70 10.20 4.36 6.39
CA THR A 70 9.73 4.43 4.99
C THR A 70 10.10 3.17 4.21
N VAL A 71 11.32 2.66 4.37
CA VAL A 71 11.75 1.40 3.70
C VAL A 71 10.89 0.22 4.14
N VAL A 72 10.63 0.07 5.44
CA VAL A 72 9.77 -1.01 5.96
C VAL A 72 8.32 -0.83 5.48
N GLY A 73 7.81 0.40 5.46
CA GLY A 73 6.47 0.71 4.97
C GLY A 73 6.28 0.36 3.50
N SER A 74 7.26 0.69 2.66
CA SER A 74 7.22 0.35 1.22
C SER A 74 7.14 -1.17 1.00
N GLN A 75 7.88 -1.96 1.79
CA GLN A 75 7.81 -3.43 1.69
C GLN A 75 6.42 -3.98 2.04
N ALA A 76 5.75 -3.40 3.04
CA ALA A 76 4.41 -3.83 3.43
C ALA A 76 3.37 -3.56 2.33
N ILE A 77 3.43 -2.40 1.68
CA ILE A 77 2.51 -2.01 0.61
C ILE A 77 2.65 -2.95 -0.61
N THR A 78 3.88 -3.29 -0.99
CA THR A 78 4.11 -4.23 -2.11
C THR A 78 3.54 -5.62 -1.83
N LEU A 79 3.51 -6.05 -0.57
CA LEU A 79 3.02 -7.37 -0.17
C LEU A 79 1.49 -7.46 -0.09
N GLU A 80 0.80 -6.34 0.08
CA GLU A 80 -0.65 -6.28 0.32
C GLU A 80 -1.48 -6.87 -0.86
N PRO A 81 -1.24 -6.51 -2.13
CA PRO A 81 -1.97 -7.08 -3.27
C PRO A 81 -1.78 -8.59 -3.43
N PHE A 82 -0.58 -9.12 -3.13
CA PHE A 82 -0.31 -10.55 -3.22
C PHE A 82 -1.14 -11.35 -2.22
N GLN A 83 -1.33 -10.82 -1.01
CA GLN A 83 -2.20 -11.45 -0.01
C GLN A 83 -3.67 -11.41 -0.45
N LEU A 84 -4.14 -10.28 -1.00
CA LEU A 84 -5.50 -10.16 -1.50
C LEU A 84 -5.77 -11.13 -2.66
N LEU A 85 -4.85 -11.24 -3.62
CA LEU A 85 -4.98 -12.15 -4.75
C LEU A 85 -4.99 -13.61 -4.30
N ASN A 86 -4.12 -13.98 -3.36
CA ASN A 86 -4.11 -15.32 -2.79
C ASN A 86 -5.43 -15.63 -2.07
N ASN A 87 -5.98 -14.67 -1.32
CA ASN A 87 -7.29 -14.83 -0.69
C ASN A 87 -8.42 -14.94 -1.73
N ALA A 88 -8.41 -14.13 -2.79
CA ALA A 88 -9.42 -14.16 -3.85
C ALA A 88 -9.42 -15.49 -4.62
N HIS A 89 -8.24 -16.04 -4.94
CA HIS A 89 -8.13 -17.35 -5.58
C HIS A 89 -8.73 -18.48 -4.74
N LEU A 90 -8.62 -18.41 -3.41
CA LEU A 90 -9.24 -19.37 -2.50
C LEU A 90 -10.78 -19.27 -2.47
N LEU A 91 -11.34 -18.09 -2.73
CA LEU A 91 -12.80 -17.91 -2.88
C LEU A 91 -13.28 -18.45 -4.24
N ASP A 92 -12.53 -18.22 -5.31
CA ASP A 92 -12.86 -18.65 -6.68
C ASP A 92 -12.72 -20.18 -6.87
N ALA A 93 -11.75 -20.80 -6.20
CA ALA A 93 -11.56 -22.25 -6.18
C ALA A 93 -12.71 -23.04 -5.52
N SER A 94 -13.71 -22.36 -4.95
CA SER A 94 -14.90 -22.99 -4.37
C SER A 94 -16.08 -23.12 -5.35
N GLN A 95 -16.00 -22.55 -6.56
CA GLN A 95 -17.16 -22.44 -7.45
C GLN A 95 -17.06 -23.20 -8.80
N GLU A 96 -15.89 -23.70 -9.20
CA GLU A 96 -15.76 -24.48 -10.43
C GLU A 96 -15.20 -25.89 -10.14
N SER A 97 -15.97 -26.88 -10.57
CA SER A 97 -15.73 -28.32 -10.50
C SER A 97 -14.29 -28.77 -10.76
N ILE A 98 -13.85 -29.73 -9.95
CA ILE A 98 -13.14 -30.97 -10.36
C ILE A 98 -12.59 -30.91 -11.79
N LEU A 99 -11.35 -30.45 -11.95
CA LEU A 99 -10.43 -30.95 -12.94
C LEU A 99 -9.02 -30.81 -12.37
N HIS A 100 -8.45 -31.95 -11.98
CA HIS A 100 -7.04 -32.06 -11.65
C HIS A 100 -6.20 -31.47 -12.79
N THR A 101 -5.46 -30.40 -12.51
CA THR A 101 -4.36 -29.99 -13.37
C THR A 101 -3.22 -29.41 -12.51
N SER A 102 -2.13 -30.18 -12.54
CA SER A 102 -0.76 -29.88 -12.12
C SER A 102 -0.41 -29.94 -10.63
N SER A 103 0.09 -31.12 -10.25
CA SER A 103 1.17 -31.26 -9.27
C SER A 103 2.41 -30.52 -9.76
N THR A 104 3.12 -29.78 -8.88
CA THR A 104 4.32 -28.95 -9.11
C THR A 104 3.91 -27.48 -9.32
N ILE A 105 3.90 -26.55 -8.36
CA ILE A 105 4.68 -26.32 -7.13
C ILE A 105 3.75 -25.60 -6.13
N HIS A 106 3.63 -26.13 -4.90
CA HIS A 106 3.01 -25.42 -3.78
C HIS A 106 4.10 -24.72 -2.97
N GLY A 107 4.14 -23.38 -2.95
CA GLY A 107 5.01 -22.71 -1.98
C GLY A 107 5.18 -21.20 -2.06
N GLN A 108 5.09 -20.57 -3.23
CA GLN A 108 5.22 -19.12 -3.33
C GLN A 108 4.68 -18.65 -4.69
N ILE A 109 3.45 -18.15 -4.74
CA ILE A 109 2.90 -17.51 -5.94
C ILE A 109 3.49 -16.09 -5.98
N TYR A 110 4.78 -15.99 -6.33
CA TYR A 110 5.35 -14.72 -6.77
C TYR A 110 5.04 -14.59 -8.25
N ILE A 111 4.09 -13.71 -8.58
CA ILE A 111 3.76 -13.38 -9.97
C ILE A 111 4.64 -12.19 -10.34
N PRO A 112 5.72 -12.40 -11.12
CA PRO A 112 6.65 -11.32 -11.47
C PRO A 112 5.94 -10.13 -12.14
N GLU A 113 4.90 -10.40 -12.95
CA GLU A 113 4.08 -9.39 -13.64
C GLU A 113 3.50 -8.33 -12.69
N ILE A 114 3.03 -8.74 -11.51
CA ILE A 114 2.38 -7.82 -10.56
C ILE A 114 3.42 -6.90 -9.92
N ASN A 115 4.63 -7.41 -9.64
CA ASN A 115 5.71 -6.61 -9.06
C ASN A 115 6.24 -5.57 -10.05
N TRP A 116 6.37 -5.93 -11.33
CA TRP A 116 6.73 -4.98 -12.39
C TRP A 116 5.65 -3.92 -12.59
N THR A 117 4.38 -4.32 -12.58
CA THR A 117 3.25 -3.38 -12.68
C THR A 117 3.22 -2.40 -11.48
N LEU A 118 3.45 -2.88 -10.25
CA LEU A 118 3.53 -2.05 -9.04
C LEU A 118 4.71 -1.06 -9.10
N MET A 119 5.88 -1.52 -9.53
CA MET A 119 7.06 -0.67 -9.69
C MET A 119 6.80 0.44 -10.72
N LEU A 120 6.23 0.09 -11.87
CA LEU A 120 5.93 1.02 -12.94
C LEU A 120 4.85 2.03 -12.52
N LEU A 121 3.79 1.58 -11.84
CA LEU A 121 2.76 2.46 -11.30
C LEU A 121 3.33 3.46 -10.28
N CYS A 122 4.20 3.02 -9.37
CA CYS A 122 4.84 3.89 -8.40
C CYS A 122 5.74 4.95 -9.09
N LEU A 123 6.49 4.53 -10.11
CA LEU A 123 7.34 5.43 -10.89
C LEU A 123 6.50 6.44 -11.70
N ALA A 124 5.43 5.98 -12.34
CA ALA A 124 4.47 6.79 -13.07
C ALA A 124 3.89 7.92 -12.20
N VAL A 125 3.41 7.58 -11.01
CA VAL A 125 2.87 8.56 -10.05
C VAL A 125 3.96 9.55 -9.61
N THR A 126 5.17 9.06 -9.33
CA THR A 126 6.28 9.92 -8.91
C THR A 126 6.70 10.91 -10.01
N ILE A 127 6.78 10.45 -11.26
CA ILE A 127 7.15 11.28 -12.41
C ILE A 127 6.01 12.23 -12.82
N GLY A 128 4.75 11.81 -12.68
CA GLY A 128 3.60 12.62 -13.09
C GLY A 128 3.37 13.83 -12.18
N PHE A 129 3.53 13.69 -10.85
CA PHE A 129 3.30 14.82 -9.95
C PHE A 129 4.46 15.82 -9.90
N ARG A 130 5.72 15.37 -10.12
CA ARG A 130 7.01 16.13 -10.08
C ARG A 130 7.28 17.01 -8.84
N ASP A 131 6.30 17.17 -7.97
CA ASP A 131 6.33 17.98 -6.75
C ASP A 131 5.80 17.12 -5.58
N THR A 132 6.59 17.07 -4.51
CA THR A 132 6.26 16.28 -3.32
C THR A 132 5.02 16.82 -2.59
N LYS A 133 4.75 18.13 -2.65
CA LYS A 133 3.56 18.73 -2.04
C LYS A 133 2.28 18.28 -2.73
N ARG A 134 2.27 18.34 -4.06
CA ARG A 134 1.10 18.00 -4.89
C ARG A 134 0.82 16.50 -4.81
N MET A 135 1.87 15.68 -4.88
CA MET A 135 1.78 14.24 -4.64
C MET A 135 1.23 13.92 -3.24
N GLY A 136 1.68 14.64 -2.21
CA GLY A 136 1.20 14.48 -0.84
C GLY A 136 -0.27 14.86 -0.67
N ASN A 137 -0.71 15.96 -1.29
CA ASN A 137 -2.11 16.39 -1.27
C ASN A 137 -3.03 15.41 -1.99
N ALA A 138 -2.62 14.91 -3.17
CA ALA A 138 -3.36 13.91 -3.93
C ALA A 138 -3.43 12.55 -3.19
N ALA A 139 -2.32 12.09 -2.61
CA ALA A 139 -2.30 10.88 -1.79
C ALA A 139 -3.21 11.03 -0.55
N GLY A 140 -3.20 12.21 0.09
CA GLY A 140 -4.11 12.55 1.18
C GLY A 140 -5.59 12.47 0.77
N LEU A 141 -5.93 12.98 -0.42
CA LEU A 141 -7.28 12.90 -1.00
C LEU A 141 -7.70 11.44 -1.27
N ALA A 142 -6.81 10.64 -1.84
CA ALA A 142 -7.08 9.22 -2.10
C ALA A 142 -7.34 8.45 -0.79
N VAL A 143 -6.53 8.68 0.24
CA VAL A 143 -6.66 8.04 1.55
C VAL A 143 -7.98 8.42 2.23
N ILE A 144 -8.37 9.70 2.24
CA ILE A 144 -9.66 10.07 2.85
C ILE A 144 -10.84 9.52 2.05
N THR A 145 -10.72 9.41 0.72
CA THR A 145 -11.78 8.83 -0.11
C THR A 145 -11.99 7.36 0.20
N VAL A 146 -10.92 6.57 0.30
CA VAL A 146 -11.05 5.16 0.71
C VAL A 146 -11.57 5.03 2.13
N MET A 147 -11.16 5.91 3.06
CA MET A 147 -11.72 5.94 4.41
C MET A 147 -13.24 6.17 4.39
N LEU A 148 -13.73 7.14 3.62
CA LEU A 148 -15.16 7.42 3.47
C LEU A 148 -15.93 6.21 2.90
N VAL A 149 -15.37 5.58 1.86
CA VAL A 149 -15.92 4.35 1.29
C VAL A 149 -15.97 3.25 2.36
N THR A 150 -14.89 3.03 3.12
CA THR A 150 -14.86 2.03 4.18
C THR A 150 -15.83 2.34 5.32
N THR A 151 -16.02 3.60 5.69
CA THR A 151 -17.02 4.03 6.70
C THR A 151 -18.43 3.72 6.22
N CYS A 152 -18.73 3.96 4.94
CA CYS A 152 -19.99 3.58 4.32
C CYS A 152 -20.17 2.05 4.33
N LEU A 153 -19.17 1.29 3.88
CA LEU A 153 -19.21 -0.18 3.89
C LEU A 153 -19.39 -0.73 5.31
N MET A 154 -18.66 -0.20 6.29
CA MET A 154 -18.79 -0.59 7.70
C MET A 154 -20.18 -0.32 8.24
N SER A 155 -20.82 0.78 7.85
CA SER A 155 -22.20 1.06 8.23
C SER A 155 -23.18 0.02 7.65
N LEU A 156 -22.97 -0.40 6.40
CA LEU A 156 -23.76 -1.48 5.77
C LEU A 156 -23.53 -2.81 6.49
N VAL A 157 -22.29 -3.13 6.86
CA VAL A 157 -21.95 -4.36 7.62
C VAL A 157 -22.66 -4.39 8.97
N ILE A 158 -22.71 -3.27 9.71
CA ILE A 158 -23.39 -3.20 11.01
C ILE A 158 -24.90 -3.51 10.87
N VAL A 159 -25.54 -3.02 9.80
CA VAL A 159 -26.97 -3.24 9.56
C VAL A 159 -27.24 -4.63 9.00
N LEU A 160 -26.49 -5.08 8.00
CA LEU A 160 -26.77 -6.30 7.24
C LEU A 160 -26.19 -7.57 7.88
N VAL A 161 -24.99 -7.49 8.44
CA VAL A 161 -24.27 -8.66 8.99
C VAL A 161 -24.50 -8.79 10.49
N TRP A 162 -24.39 -7.69 11.24
CA TRP A 162 -24.56 -7.71 12.69
C TRP A 162 -26.02 -7.55 13.15
N HIS A 163 -26.93 -7.25 12.22
CA HIS A 163 -28.36 -7.11 12.47
C HIS A 163 -28.67 -6.15 13.64
N GLN A 164 -27.80 -5.16 13.87
CA GLN A 164 -27.94 -4.15 14.91
C GLN A 164 -28.96 -3.08 14.51
N SER A 165 -29.39 -2.28 15.48
CA SER A 165 -30.37 -1.22 15.20
C SER A 165 -29.84 -0.22 14.17
N VAL A 166 -30.67 0.13 13.19
CA VAL A 166 -30.34 1.13 12.15
C VAL A 166 -29.94 2.47 12.77
N PHE A 167 -30.46 2.79 13.96
CA PHE A 167 -30.09 3.97 14.73
C PHE A 167 -28.60 3.99 15.09
N LEU A 168 -28.01 2.86 15.48
CA LEU A 168 -26.60 2.77 15.83
C LEU A 168 -25.70 2.96 14.60
N ALA A 169 -26.10 2.39 13.45
CA ALA A 169 -25.39 2.59 12.19
C ALA A 169 -25.45 4.05 11.71
N ILE A 170 -26.61 4.70 11.79
CA ILE A 170 -26.76 6.12 11.43
C ILE A 170 -25.92 6.99 12.37
N CYS A 171 -25.94 6.73 13.68
CA CYS A 171 -25.14 7.48 14.65
C CYS A 171 -23.63 7.35 14.35
N PHE A 172 -23.17 6.14 14.02
CA PHE A 172 -21.79 5.88 13.62
C PHE A 172 -21.38 6.67 12.36
N VAL A 173 -22.20 6.60 11.30
CA VAL A 173 -21.93 7.31 10.03
C VAL A 173 -21.95 8.83 10.22
N ILE A 174 -22.90 9.36 10.99
CA ILE A 174 -22.95 10.80 11.24
C ILE A 174 -21.70 11.25 12.00
N PHE A 175 -21.29 10.51 13.03
CA PHE A 175 -20.13 10.89 13.84
C PHE A 175 -18.81 10.78 13.05
N PHE A 176 -18.49 9.62 12.49
CA PHE A 176 -17.24 9.42 11.76
C PHE A 176 -17.25 10.05 10.37
N GLY A 177 -18.35 9.88 9.63
CA GLY A 177 -18.50 10.40 8.29
C GLY A 177 -18.53 11.92 8.23
N SER A 178 -18.99 12.64 9.26
CA SER A 178 -18.93 14.11 9.26
C SER A 178 -17.49 14.63 9.37
N ILE A 179 -16.67 14.03 10.23
CA ILE A 179 -15.24 14.36 10.36
C ILE A 179 -14.52 14.06 9.05
N GLU A 180 -14.79 12.90 8.46
CA GLU A 180 -14.20 12.50 7.18
C GLU A 180 -14.65 13.41 6.04
N ALA A 181 -15.94 13.76 5.97
CA ALA A 181 -16.48 14.66 4.94
C ALA A 181 -15.92 16.07 5.04
N LEU A 182 -15.67 16.59 6.26
CA LEU A 182 -15.00 17.87 6.45
C LEU A 182 -13.57 17.83 5.92
N TYR A 183 -12.83 16.77 6.24
CA TYR A 183 -11.45 16.60 5.75
C TYR A 183 -11.40 16.38 4.24
N PHE A 184 -12.33 15.59 3.69
CA PHE A 184 -12.52 15.38 2.27
C PHE A 184 -12.80 16.70 1.56
N SER A 185 -13.73 17.50 2.07
CA SER A 185 -14.07 18.81 1.49
C SER A 185 -12.86 19.76 1.49
N ALA A 186 -12.10 19.81 2.59
CA ALA A 186 -10.90 20.63 2.68
C ALA A 186 -9.80 20.16 1.72
N SER A 187 -9.61 18.84 1.57
CA SER A 187 -8.62 18.26 0.67
C SER A 187 -9.02 18.41 -0.80
N LEU A 188 -10.32 18.35 -1.10
CA LEU A 188 -10.86 18.49 -2.44
C LEU A 188 -10.73 19.93 -2.95
N ILE A 189 -10.96 20.94 -2.10
CA ILE A 189 -10.73 22.34 -2.46
C ILE A 189 -9.27 22.56 -2.84
N LYS A 190 -8.32 22.06 -2.02
CA LYS A 190 -6.89 22.17 -2.29
C LYS A 190 -6.50 21.46 -3.59
N PHE A 191 -7.04 20.26 -3.83
CA PHE A 191 -6.76 19.51 -5.05
C PHE A 191 -7.32 20.23 -6.30
N LEU A 192 -8.53 20.78 -6.23
CA LEU A 192 -9.10 21.56 -7.33
C LEU A 192 -8.30 22.83 -7.61
N GLU A 193 -7.80 23.50 -6.57
CA GLU A 193 -6.89 24.66 -6.66
C GLU A 193 -5.48 24.27 -7.15
N GLU A 194 -5.11 22.99 -7.15
CA GLU A 194 -3.87 22.55 -7.80
C GLU A 194 -4.12 22.02 -9.21
N ALA A 195 -5.33 21.54 -9.51
CA ALA A 195 -5.69 20.94 -10.79
C ALA A 195 -6.02 21.97 -11.89
N TRP A 196 -6.68 23.09 -11.55
CA TRP A 196 -6.98 24.15 -12.51
C TRP A 196 -5.74 24.84 -13.10
N ASP A 197 -4.63 24.88 -12.36
CA ASP A 197 -3.36 25.45 -12.80
C ASP A 197 -2.54 24.47 -13.66
N ASP A 198 -2.98 23.21 -13.79
CA ASP A 198 -2.16 22.14 -14.34
C ASP A 198 -2.89 21.31 -15.39
N SER A 199 -3.17 21.94 -16.53
CA SER A 199 -3.57 21.22 -17.76
C SER A 199 -2.50 20.23 -18.26
N GLN A 200 -1.28 20.24 -17.70
CA GLN A 200 -0.18 19.36 -18.06
C GLN A 200 -0.30 17.96 -17.43
N PHE A 201 -1.08 17.81 -16.34
CA PHE A 201 -1.22 16.55 -15.59
C PHE A 201 -2.04 15.48 -16.33
N GLU A 202 -3.13 15.87 -17.01
CA GLU A 202 -3.91 14.96 -17.84
C GLU A 202 -3.08 14.42 -19.02
N ASP A 203 -2.29 15.27 -19.65
CA ASP A 203 -1.44 14.88 -20.79
C ASP A 203 -0.30 13.93 -20.37
N ASP A 204 0.36 14.17 -19.22
CA ASP A 204 1.42 13.27 -18.70
C ASP A 204 0.83 11.92 -18.26
N LEU A 205 -0.36 11.89 -17.65
CA LEU A 205 -1.04 10.65 -17.28
C LEU A 205 -1.48 9.83 -18.50
N VAL A 206 -2.06 10.48 -19.52
CA VAL A 206 -2.47 9.80 -20.75
C VAL A 206 -1.25 9.27 -21.51
N CYS A 207 -0.16 10.03 -21.56
CA CYS A 207 1.09 9.60 -22.20
C CYS A 207 1.71 8.38 -21.47
N ILE A 208 1.64 8.35 -20.15
CA ILE A 208 2.12 7.22 -19.33
C ILE A 208 1.20 6.00 -19.46
N ILE A 209 -0.11 6.18 -19.51
CA ILE A 209 -1.07 5.08 -19.73
C ILE A 209 -0.90 4.51 -21.14
N ASP A 210 -0.66 5.35 -22.16
CA ASP A 210 -0.36 4.88 -23.52
C ASP A 210 0.97 4.12 -23.58
N GLU A 211 2.01 4.61 -22.90
CA GLU A 211 3.30 3.92 -22.81
C GLU A 211 3.19 2.61 -22.01
N PHE A 212 2.31 2.53 -21.01
CA PHE A 212 2.00 1.29 -20.30
C PHE A 212 1.25 0.29 -21.18
N ILE A 213 0.25 0.74 -21.96
CA ILE A 213 -0.43 -0.12 -22.94
C ILE A 213 0.58 -0.64 -23.97
N ARG A 214 1.50 0.22 -24.43
CA ARG A 214 2.57 -0.15 -25.37
C ARG A 214 3.57 -1.14 -24.76
N THR A 215 4.00 -0.92 -23.53
CA THR A 215 4.97 -1.77 -22.81
C THR A 215 4.36 -3.10 -22.38
N GLY A 216 3.13 -3.09 -21.87
CA GLY A 216 2.37 -4.29 -21.53
C GLY A 216 2.08 -5.17 -22.75
N ASN A 217 1.83 -4.57 -23.92
CA ASN A 217 1.74 -5.33 -25.18
C ASN A 217 3.10 -5.94 -25.58
N THR A 218 4.23 -5.30 -25.29
CA THR A 218 5.55 -5.87 -25.64
C THR A 218 5.97 -7.03 -24.76
N GLU A 219 5.53 -7.12 -23.49
CA GLU A 219 5.74 -8.32 -22.66
C GLU A 219 4.72 -9.42 -22.98
N PHE A 220 3.46 -9.09 -23.28
CA PHE A 220 2.44 -10.08 -23.66
C PHE A 220 2.60 -10.63 -25.09
N ILE A 221 3.18 -9.86 -26.02
CA ILE A 221 3.43 -10.27 -27.42
C ILE A 221 4.90 -10.67 -27.64
N GLY A 222 5.78 -10.40 -26.66
CA GLY A 222 7.22 -10.62 -26.72
C GLY A 222 7.72 -11.97 -26.19
N THR A 223 6.97 -13.05 -26.36
CA THR A 223 7.58 -14.38 -26.42
C THR A 223 7.09 -15.15 -27.65
N PRO A 224 7.62 -14.86 -28.86
CA PRO A 224 7.76 -15.90 -29.85
C PRO A 224 8.86 -16.84 -29.35
N SER A 225 8.44 -17.94 -28.75
CA SER A 225 9.12 -19.25 -28.81
C SER A 225 10.60 -19.17 -29.18
N THR A 226 11.49 -18.96 -28.21
CA THR A 226 12.92 -19.16 -28.45
C THR A 226 13.43 -20.24 -27.51
N HIS A 227 13.40 -21.46 -28.04
CA HIS A 227 14.31 -22.55 -27.74
C HIS A 227 14.55 -22.84 -26.24
N ALA A 228 13.74 -23.75 -25.71
CA ALA A 228 14.23 -24.72 -24.75
C ALA A 228 15.36 -25.54 -25.40
N SER A 229 16.59 -25.10 -25.27
CA SER A 229 17.78 -25.90 -25.55
C SER A 229 18.90 -25.49 -24.62
N GLY A 230 19.18 -26.36 -23.65
CA GLY A 230 20.51 -26.54 -23.12
C GLY A 230 20.91 -25.65 -21.95
N VAL A 231 20.31 -25.88 -20.78
CA VAL A 231 21.08 -25.84 -19.53
C VAL A 231 20.94 -27.22 -18.91
N GLN A 232 21.94 -28.07 -19.17
CA GLN A 232 22.13 -29.29 -18.41
C GLN A 232 22.37 -28.91 -16.96
N LEU A 233 21.39 -29.24 -16.11
CA LEU A 233 21.62 -29.42 -14.69
C LEU A 233 22.36 -30.75 -14.54
N ARG A 234 23.60 -30.64 -14.10
CA ARG A 234 24.43 -31.72 -13.61
C ARG A 234 23.71 -32.33 -12.41
N GLU A 235 23.04 -33.45 -12.64
CA GLU A 235 22.50 -34.35 -11.62
C GLU A 235 23.67 -34.93 -10.82
N ASP A 236 23.81 -34.47 -9.59
CA ASP A 236 24.31 -35.29 -8.51
C ASP A 236 23.09 -36.08 -7.99
N ASP A 237 23.03 -37.39 -8.25
CA ASP A 237 22.70 -38.38 -7.20
C ASP A 237 22.81 -39.84 -7.69
N GLU A 238 23.53 -40.58 -6.87
CA GLU A 238 23.38 -42.00 -6.54
C GLU A 238 23.69 -43.16 -7.52
N VAL A 239 24.77 -43.86 -7.16
CA VAL A 239 24.81 -45.30 -6.83
C VAL A 239 24.27 -46.28 -7.88
N LYS A 240 25.15 -47.12 -8.46
CA LYS A 240 25.17 -48.59 -8.22
C LYS A 240 26.25 -49.33 -9.04
N ASN A 241 26.98 -50.18 -8.31
CA ASN A 241 27.66 -51.42 -8.70
C ASN A 241 29.05 -51.41 -9.38
N ASP A 242 30.02 -51.76 -8.55
CA ASP A 242 30.85 -52.96 -8.61
C ASP A 242 31.82 -53.19 -9.79
N SER A 243 33.10 -53.11 -9.40
CA SER A 243 34.09 -54.20 -9.48
C SER A 243 35.19 -54.15 -10.56
N VAL A 244 36.41 -54.45 -10.07
CA VAL A 244 37.59 -55.07 -10.73
C VAL A 244 38.74 -54.14 -11.21
N GLY A 245 39.91 -54.39 -10.62
CA GLY A 245 41.26 -54.17 -11.16
C GLY A 245 41.82 -52.75 -10.94
N THR A 246 42.96 -52.52 -10.31
CA THR A 246 44.19 -53.33 -10.14
C THR A 246 44.98 -52.74 -8.96
#